data_AF-A0AA40RYB6-F1
#
_entry.id   AF-A0AA40RYB6-F1
#
_cell.length_a   1.000
_cell.length_b   1.000
_cell.length_c   1.000
_cell.angle_alpha   90.00
_cell.angle_beta   90.00
_cell.angle_gamma   90.00
#
_symmetry.space_group_name_H-M   'P 1'
#
loop_
_entity.id
_entity.type
_entity.pdbx_description
1 polymer ?
#
loop_
_entity_poly.entity_id
_entity_poly.type
_entity_poly.pdbx_seq_one_letter_code
_entity_poly.pdbx_strand_id
1 'polypeptide(L)'
;MTAQFPPPVPEAEQRLLSHEELEAALRDIGARRYHNLHPFHRLLHDGKLSKDQVRAWALNRYYYQAMIPVKDAALLARLPDAQLRRIWRQRIVDHDGDHEGDGGIERWLKLAEGVGFARDYVLSTKGILSATRFSVDAYVHFVSERTLLEAIASSLTEMFSPTIISERVAGMLKNYDFITKETLAYFDKRLTQAPRDADFALDYVKRHATTPEMQRAAMDALTFKCNVLWTQLDALYFAYVAPGMIPPDAWQPGEGLVAEGAPAAATAGAPAAFSGSDVPRLPRGVRLRYDEVRVKHVLLAPERTFDLDDNAVAVLKLVDGQNSVSQIARTLGQTYDADPAVIEADILPMLAGLAQKRVLER
;
A
#
# COMPACT_ATOMS: atom_id res chain seq x y z
N MET A 1 -37.68 -44.84 3.28
CA MET A 1 -37.26 -44.01 2.14
C MET A 1 -35.75 -43.95 2.14
N THR A 2 -35.10 -44.77 1.32
CA THR A 2 -33.65 -44.74 1.10
C THR A 2 -33.36 -43.62 0.11
N ALA A 3 -32.77 -42.52 0.58
CA ALA A 3 -32.31 -41.46 -0.31
C ALA A 3 -31.22 -42.04 -1.22
N GLN A 4 -31.52 -42.15 -2.51
CA GLN A 4 -30.50 -42.44 -3.52
C GLN A 4 -29.56 -41.24 -3.58
N PHE A 5 -28.33 -41.42 -3.14
CA PHE A 5 -27.26 -40.46 -3.43
C PHE A 5 -27.04 -40.45 -4.95
N PRO A 6 -27.05 -39.27 -5.60
CA PRO A 6 -26.71 -39.20 -7.00
C PRO A 6 -25.29 -39.76 -7.20
N PRO A 7 -25.04 -40.50 -8.30
CA PRO A 7 -23.68 -40.96 -8.60
C PRO A 7 -22.75 -39.75 -8.71
N PRO A 8 -21.46 -39.89 -8.35
CA PRO A 8 -20.48 -38.84 -8.59
C PRO A 8 -20.57 -38.43 -10.06
N VAL A 9 -20.65 -37.12 -10.31
CA VAL A 9 -20.58 -36.57 -11.66
C VAL A 9 -19.33 -37.15 -12.30
N PRO A 10 -19.42 -37.78 -13.49
CA PRO A 10 -18.25 -38.31 -14.18
C PRO A 10 -17.18 -37.22 -14.26
N GLU A 11 -15.90 -37.58 -14.17
CA GLU A 11 -14.79 -36.73 -14.58
C GLU A 11 -15.05 -36.29 -16.03
N ALA A 12 -15.79 -35.19 -16.21
CA ALA A 12 -16.01 -34.60 -17.50
C ALA A 12 -14.60 -34.25 -17.99
N GLU A 13 -14.17 -34.97 -19.03
CA GLU A 13 -12.93 -34.85 -19.77
C GLU A 13 -12.26 -33.51 -19.48
N GLN A 14 -11.24 -33.52 -18.62
CA GLN A 14 -10.47 -32.32 -18.34
C GLN A 14 -9.70 -32.01 -19.62
N ARG A 15 -10.36 -31.35 -20.57
CA ARG A 15 -9.77 -30.88 -21.80
C ARG A 15 -8.87 -29.71 -21.45
N LEU A 16 -7.68 -29.70 -22.04
CA LEU A 16 -6.79 -28.54 -21.96
C LEU A 16 -7.49 -27.33 -22.57
N LEU A 17 -7.70 -26.29 -21.76
CA LEU A 17 -8.27 -25.02 -22.19
C LEU A 17 -7.24 -24.25 -23.01
N SER A 18 -7.70 -23.53 -24.03
CA SER A 18 -6.89 -22.51 -24.68
C SER A 18 -6.57 -21.37 -23.71
N HIS A 19 -5.61 -20.50 -24.05
CA HIS A 19 -5.26 -19.33 -23.23
C HIS A 19 -6.47 -18.40 -22.98
N GLU A 20 -7.35 -18.24 -23.97
CA GLU A 20 -8.55 -17.40 -23.85
C GLU A 20 -9.59 -18.05 -22.93
N GLU A 21 -9.84 -19.35 -23.09
CA GLU A 21 -10.75 -20.11 -22.23
C GLU A 21 -10.26 -20.16 -20.78
N LEU A 22 -8.95 -20.32 -20.56
CA LEU A 22 -8.36 -20.29 -19.22
C LEU A 22 -8.49 -18.91 -18.55
N GLU A 23 -8.24 -17.83 -19.30
CA GLU A 23 -8.46 -16.47 -18.78
C GLU A 23 -9.93 -16.25 -18.41
N ALA A 24 -10.85 -16.64 -19.30
CA ALA A 24 -12.28 -16.52 -19.04
C ALA A 24 -12.69 -17.30 -17.76
N ALA A 25 -12.17 -18.51 -17.58
CA ALA A 25 -12.42 -19.31 -16.38
C ALA A 25 -11.85 -18.66 -15.11
N LEU A 26 -10.64 -18.10 -15.17
CA LEU A 26 -10.05 -17.35 -14.05
C LEU A 26 -10.85 -16.09 -13.71
N ARG A 27 -11.37 -15.38 -14.71
CA ARG A 27 -12.23 -14.20 -14.51
C ARG A 27 -13.60 -14.57 -13.93
N ASP A 28 -14.19 -15.69 -14.31
CA ASP A 28 -15.46 -16.20 -13.73
C ASP A 28 -15.33 -16.47 -12.23
N ILE A 29 -14.18 -16.98 -11.76
CA ILE A 29 -13.91 -17.13 -10.32
C ILE A 29 -14.01 -15.77 -9.61
N GLY A 30 -13.43 -14.71 -10.17
CA GLY A 30 -13.55 -13.36 -9.64
C GLY A 30 -14.99 -12.86 -9.63
N ALA A 31 -15.71 -13.05 -10.74
CA ALA A 31 -17.11 -12.65 -10.86
C ALA A 31 -18.05 -13.32 -9.85
N ARG A 32 -17.70 -14.51 -9.35
CA ARG A 32 -18.51 -15.27 -8.37
C ARG A 32 -18.03 -15.16 -6.93
N ARG A 33 -16.73 -14.95 -6.71
CA ARG A 33 -16.10 -15.15 -5.39
C ARG A 33 -15.20 -14.01 -4.94
N TYR A 34 -15.01 -12.98 -5.76
CA TYR A 34 -14.22 -11.85 -5.29
C TYR A 34 -14.96 -11.08 -4.19
N HIS A 35 -14.18 -10.50 -3.27
CA HIS A 35 -14.72 -10.02 -2.00
C HIS A 35 -15.58 -8.74 -2.10
N ASN A 36 -15.70 -8.14 -3.29
CA ASN A 36 -16.67 -7.06 -3.53
C ASN A 36 -18.13 -7.54 -3.41
N LEU A 37 -18.36 -8.85 -3.54
CA LEU A 37 -19.68 -9.45 -3.39
C LEU A 37 -20.05 -9.68 -1.92
N HIS A 38 -19.09 -9.61 -1.00
CA HIS A 38 -19.31 -9.92 0.41
C HIS A 38 -20.22 -8.85 1.08
N PRO A 39 -21.19 -9.25 1.94
CA PRO A 39 -22.08 -8.30 2.63
C PRO A 39 -21.36 -7.18 3.38
N PHE A 40 -20.28 -7.49 4.11
CA PHE A 40 -19.43 -6.48 4.76
C PHE A 40 -18.90 -5.43 3.76
N HIS A 41 -18.42 -5.85 2.59
CA HIS A 41 -17.90 -4.91 1.58
C HIS A 41 -19.01 -4.04 1.00
N ARG A 42 -20.20 -4.61 0.76
CA ARG A 42 -21.39 -3.85 0.34
C ARG A 42 -21.78 -2.79 1.37
N LEU A 43 -21.79 -3.13 2.66
CA LEU A 43 -22.04 -2.16 3.73
C LEU A 43 -20.98 -1.04 3.75
N LEU A 44 -19.70 -1.41 3.60
CA LEU A 44 -18.60 -0.43 3.54
C LEU A 44 -18.82 0.53 2.37
N HIS A 45 -19.05 0.00 1.17
CA HIS A 45 -19.26 0.78 -0.05
C HIS A 45 -20.47 1.71 0.05
N ASP A 46 -21.59 1.19 0.55
CA ASP A 46 -22.87 1.91 0.62
C ASP A 46 -22.93 2.95 1.74
N GLY A 47 -21.87 3.11 2.54
CA GLY A 47 -21.88 4.08 3.65
C GLY A 47 -22.64 3.61 4.89
N LYS A 48 -22.88 2.30 5.01
CA LYS A 48 -23.76 1.74 6.04
C LYS A 48 -23.01 1.19 7.25
N LEU A 49 -21.68 1.26 7.25
CA LEU A 49 -20.89 0.87 8.42
C LEU A 49 -20.81 2.02 9.42
N SER A 50 -20.79 1.69 10.70
CA SER A 50 -20.42 2.65 11.75
C SER A 50 -18.92 3.00 11.67
N LYS A 51 -18.52 4.09 12.32
CA LYS A 51 -17.10 4.47 12.44
C LYS A 51 -16.25 3.33 13.05
N ASP A 52 -16.78 2.63 14.05
CA ASP A 52 -16.09 1.51 14.69
C ASP A 52 -15.98 0.27 13.78
N GLN A 53 -16.96 0.02 12.93
CA GLN A 53 -16.88 -1.02 11.91
C GLN A 53 -15.83 -0.69 10.84
N VAL A 54 -15.72 0.59 10.44
CA VAL A 54 -14.66 1.05 9.52
C VAL A 54 -13.28 0.98 10.20
N ARG A 55 -13.18 1.33 11.49
CA ARG A 55 -11.95 1.18 12.30
C ARG A 55 -11.48 -0.27 12.35
N ALA A 56 -12.37 -1.19 12.72
CA ALA A 56 -12.07 -2.62 12.77
C ALA A 56 -11.57 -3.15 11.42
N TRP A 57 -12.23 -2.74 10.33
CA TRP A 57 -11.79 -3.08 8.97
C TRP A 57 -10.41 -2.52 8.64
N ALA A 58 -10.15 -1.24 8.90
CA ALA A 58 -8.86 -0.61 8.63
C ALA A 58 -7.72 -1.29 9.40
N LEU A 59 -7.92 -1.56 10.69
CA LEU A 59 -6.95 -2.23 11.56
C LEU A 59 -6.62 -3.65 11.09
N ASN A 60 -7.64 -4.44 10.73
CA ASN A 60 -7.45 -5.81 10.22
C ASN A 60 -6.84 -5.82 8.82
N ARG A 61 -7.27 -4.91 7.94
CA ARG A 61 -6.78 -4.82 6.58
C ARG A 61 -5.32 -4.37 6.54
N TYR A 62 -4.88 -3.55 7.50
CA TYR A 62 -3.47 -3.20 7.67
C TYR A 62 -2.59 -4.47 7.79
N TYR A 63 -2.97 -5.45 8.61
CA TYR A 63 -2.19 -6.70 8.75
C TYR A 63 -2.05 -7.46 7.43
N TYR A 64 -3.15 -7.64 6.68
CA TYR A 64 -3.09 -8.25 5.34
C TYR A 64 -2.08 -7.52 4.44
N GLN A 65 -2.07 -6.19 4.47
CA GLN A 65 -1.24 -5.36 3.61
C GLN A 65 0.23 -5.35 4.03
N ALA A 66 0.51 -5.35 5.33
CA ALA A 66 1.85 -5.48 5.89
C ALA A 66 2.48 -6.84 5.59
N MET A 67 1.67 -7.89 5.44
CA MET A 67 2.14 -9.25 5.15
C MET A 67 2.29 -9.55 3.64
N ILE A 68 1.84 -8.66 2.74
CA ILE A 68 2.06 -8.84 1.29
C ILE A 68 3.55 -8.90 0.92
N PRO A 69 4.43 -7.97 1.33
CA PRO A 69 5.85 -8.07 1.01
C PRO A 69 6.52 -9.29 1.64
N VAL A 70 6.06 -9.76 2.82
CA VAL A 70 6.53 -11.03 3.42
C VAL A 70 6.18 -12.22 2.51
N LYS A 71 4.93 -12.29 2.07
CA LYS A 71 4.45 -13.29 1.09
C LYS A 71 5.23 -13.20 -0.22
N ASP A 72 5.46 -11.99 -0.74
CA ASP A 72 6.19 -11.78 -1.99
C ASP A 72 7.68 -12.11 -1.87
N ALA A 73 8.31 -11.88 -0.72
CA ALA A 73 9.68 -12.30 -0.45
C ALA A 73 9.80 -13.83 -0.37
N ALA A 74 8.83 -14.51 0.24
CA ALA A 74 8.78 -15.97 0.28
C ALA A 74 8.66 -16.56 -1.14
N LEU A 75 7.84 -15.97 -2.01
CA LEU A 75 7.73 -16.37 -3.41
C LEU A 75 9.02 -16.03 -4.19
N LEU A 76 9.58 -14.83 -3.99
CA LEU A 76 10.82 -14.38 -4.63
C LEU A 76 11.98 -15.37 -4.40
N ALA A 77 12.09 -15.92 -3.19
CA ALA A 77 13.10 -16.91 -2.81
C ALA A 77 12.99 -18.23 -3.60
N ARG A 78 11.84 -18.51 -4.22
CA ARG A 78 11.56 -19.73 -4.98
C ARG A 78 11.70 -19.54 -6.50
N LEU A 79 11.89 -18.32 -6.97
CA LEU A 79 11.96 -18.04 -8.40
C LEU A 79 13.29 -18.54 -8.99
N PRO A 80 13.25 -19.39 -10.04
CA PRO A 80 14.43 -20.11 -10.52
C PRO A 80 15.49 -19.21 -11.18
N ASP A 81 15.07 -18.06 -11.74
CA ASP A 81 15.96 -17.19 -12.51
C ASP A 81 15.86 -15.71 -12.12
N ALA A 82 16.88 -14.96 -12.54
CA ALA A 82 17.01 -13.54 -12.24
C ALA A 82 16.03 -12.65 -13.03
N GLN A 83 15.46 -13.12 -14.14
CA GLN A 83 14.47 -12.35 -14.89
C GLN A 83 13.15 -12.32 -14.12
N LEU A 84 12.67 -13.48 -13.65
CA LEU A 84 11.48 -13.55 -12.80
C LEU A 84 11.68 -12.78 -11.49
N ARG A 85 12.85 -12.90 -10.84
CA ARG A 85 13.15 -12.13 -9.62
C ARG A 85 13.17 -10.61 -9.86
N ARG A 86 13.68 -10.14 -11.00
CA ARG A 86 13.67 -8.71 -11.36
C ARG A 86 12.27 -8.15 -11.53
N ILE A 87 11.33 -8.96 -12.04
CA ILE A 87 9.93 -8.59 -12.18
C ILE A 87 9.24 -8.62 -10.81
N TRP A 88 9.34 -9.74 -10.09
CA TRP A 88 8.58 -9.96 -8.86
C TRP A 88 8.99 -9.03 -7.71
N ARG A 89 10.29 -8.67 -7.61
CA ARG A 89 10.77 -7.76 -6.55
C ARG A 89 10.11 -6.39 -6.56
N GLN A 90 9.57 -5.95 -7.70
CA GLN A 90 8.92 -4.64 -7.79
C GLN A 90 7.68 -4.55 -6.88
N ARG A 91 7.02 -5.69 -6.61
CA ARG A 91 5.90 -5.76 -5.67
C ARG A 91 6.34 -5.40 -4.24
N ILE A 92 7.53 -5.85 -3.83
CA ILE A 92 8.12 -5.55 -2.52
C ILE A 92 8.46 -4.05 -2.46
N VAL A 93 9.16 -3.53 -3.48
CA VAL A 93 9.52 -2.10 -3.57
C VAL A 93 8.26 -1.22 -3.51
N ASP A 94 7.20 -1.57 -4.23
CA ASP A 94 5.96 -0.80 -4.24
C ASP A 94 5.24 -0.81 -2.87
N HIS A 95 5.40 -1.88 -2.09
CA HIS A 95 4.78 -2.04 -0.77
C HIS A 95 5.61 -1.38 0.36
N ASP A 96 6.93 -1.55 0.34
CA ASP A 96 7.84 -1.08 1.39
C ASP A 96 8.34 0.35 1.17
N GLY A 97 8.42 0.78 -0.10
CA GLY A 97 9.02 2.07 -0.48
C GLY A 97 10.55 2.07 -0.41
N ASP A 98 11.14 3.23 -0.68
CA ASP A 98 12.61 3.40 -0.68
C ASP A 98 13.15 3.89 0.68
N HIS A 99 12.28 4.35 1.56
CA HIS A 99 12.60 4.81 2.91
C HIS A 99 11.35 4.77 3.82
N GLU A 100 11.53 4.92 5.13
CA GLU A 100 10.41 5.02 6.06
C GLU A 100 9.45 6.17 5.68
N GLY A 101 8.14 5.91 5.78
CA GLY A 101 7.10 6.85 5.37
C GLY A 101 6.79 6.82 3.86
N ASP A 102 7.40 5.92 3.09
CA ASP A 102 7.05 5.64 1.69
C ASP A 102 6.38 4.25 1.55
N GLY A 103 6.05 3.87 0.32
CA GLY A 103 5.50 2.57 -0.01
C GLY A 103 3.99 2.49 0.14
N GLY A 104 3.43 1.30 -0.11
CA GLY A 104 2.01 1.01 0.02
C GLY A 104 1.58 0.78 1.47
N ILE A 105 2.47 0.30 2.35
CA ILE A 105 2.15 0.00 3.75
C ILE A 105 1.89 1.28 4.54
N GLU A 106 2.72 2.31 4.36
CA GLU A 106 2.55 3.60 5.05
C GLU A 106 1.15 4.16 4.85
N ARG A 107 0.59 3.93 3.67
CA ARG A 107 -0.67 4.53 3.30
C ARG A 107 -1.87 3.80 3.91
N TRP A 108 -1.72 2.51 4.26
CA TRP A 108 -2.67 1.84 5.16
C TRP A 108 -2.51 2.28 6.62
N LEU A 109 -1.30 2.63 7.07
CA LEU A 109 -1.11 3.26 8.39
C LEU A 109 -1.84 4.60 8.45
N LYS A 110 -1.69 5.44 7.42
CA LYS A 110 -2.41 6.71 7.32
C LYS A 110 -3.93 6.55 7.32
N LEU A 111 -4.47 5.49 6.71
CA LEU A 111 -5.89 5.18 6.80
C LEU A 111 -6.32 4.84 8.24
N ALA A 112 -5.55 4.01 8.94
CA ALA A 112 -5.84 3.65 10.33
C ALA A 112 -5.71 4.87 11.28
N GLU A 113 -4.69 5.70 11.08
CA GLU A 113 -4.52 6.98 11.77
C GLU A 113 -5.70 7.94 11.48
N GLY A 114 -6.15 8.01 10.23
CA GLY A 114 -7.28 8.85 9.81
C GLY A 114 -8.61 8.47 10.47
N VAL A 115 -8.79 7.20 10.86
CA VAL A 115 -9.95 6.76 11.65
C VAL A 115 -9.71 6.82 13.17
N GLY A 116 -8.55 7.32 13.60
CA GLY A 116 -8.25 7.71 14.98
C GLY A 116 -7.34 6.76 15.75
N PHE A 117 -6.75 5.74 15.13
CA PHE A 117 -5.81 4.86 15.83
C PHE A 117 -4.46 5.55 16.08
N ALA A 118 -3.86 5.26 17.22
CA ALA A 118 -2.44 5.51 17.45
C ALA A 118 -1.60 4.57 16.58
N ARG A 119 -0.60 5.11 15.90
CA ARG A 119 0.27 4.37 14.97
C ARG A 119 0.87 3.10 15.59
N ASP A 120 1.40 3.21 16.80
CA ASP A 120 2.03 2.09 17.52
C ASP A 120 1.04 0.95 17.81
N TYR A 121 -0.23 1.28 18.04
CA TYR A 121 -1.26 0.26 18.25
C TYR A 121 -1.51 -0.54 16.97
N VAL A 122 -1.60 0.14 15.82
CA VAL A 122 -1.76 -0.48 14.50
C VAL A 122 -0.53 -1.35 14.17
N LEU A 123 0.67 -0.81 14.33
CA LEU A 123 1.94 -1.52 14.13
C LEU A 123 2.08 -2.75 15.02
N SER A 124 1.54 -2.71 16.25
CA SER A 124 1.61 -3.84 17.18
C SER A 124 0.81 -5.06 16.73
N THR A 125 -0.20 -4.87 15.88
CA THR A 125 -1.17 -5.90 15.45
C THR A 125 -1.92 -6.59 16.59
N LYS A 126 -1.86 -6.08 17.83
CA LYS A 126 -2.41 -6.75 19.02
C LYS A 126 -3.94 -6.92 18.96
N GLY A 127 -4.65 -5.94 18.38
CA GLY A 127 -6.11 -5.96 18.29
C GLY A 127 -6.69 -6.56 17.00
N ILE A 128 -5.90 -7.23 16.16
CA ILE A 128 -6.45 -7.85 14.94
C ILE A 128 -7.22 -9.14 15.28
N LEU A 129 -8.21 -9.49 14.47
CA LEU A 129 -8.93 -10.75 14.60
C LEU A 129 -7.99 -11.93 14.28
N SER A 130 -8.04 -12.98 15.09
CA SER A 130 -7.27 -14.21 14.86
C SER A 130 -7.58 -14.84 13.50
N ALA A 131 -8.84 -14.76 13.03
CA ALA A 131 -9.23 -15.23 11.70
C ALA A 131 -8.52 -14.44 10.58
N THR A 132 -8.31 -13.13 10.75
CA THR A 132 -7.49 -12.34 9.82
C THR A 132 -6.05 -12.83 9.86
N ARG A 133 -5.48 -13.04 11.05
CA ARG A 133 -4.12 -13.57 11.21
C ARG A 133 -3.95 -14.92 10.49
N PHE A 134 -4.80 -15.89 10.81
CA PHE A 134 -4.73 -17.23 10.22
C PHE A 134 -4.96 -17.23 8.70
N SER A 135 -5.90 -16.43 8.20
CA SER A 135 -6.16 -16.35 6.75
C SER A 135 -4.96 -15.76 6.00
N VAL A 136 -4.33 -14.73 6.56
CA VAL A 136 -3.15 -14.08 5.97
C VAL A 136 -1.93 -14.99 6.06
N ASP A 137 -1.70 -15.64 7.21
CA ASP A 137 -0.58 -16.56 7.40
C ASP A 137 -0.72 -17.79 6.48
N ALA A 138 -1.94 -18.29 6.28
CA ALA A 138 -2.21 -19.34 5.30
C ALA A 138 -1.80 -18.93 3.88
N TYR A 139 -1.92 -17.64 3.53
CA TYR A 139 -1.48 -17.15 2.23
C TYR A 139 0.06 -17.17 2.09
N VAL A 140 0.78 -16.77 3.15
CA VAL A 140 2.26 -16.84 3.20
C VAL A 140 2.73 -18.30 3.08
N HIS A 141 2.12 -19.22 3.81
CA HIS A 141 2.43 -20.65 3.71
C HIS A 141 2.12 -21.21 2.32
N PHE A 142 0.96 -20.88 1.75
CA PHE A 142 0.55 -21.36 0.43
C PHE A 142 1.59 -21.05 -0.65
N VAL A 143 2.09 -19.79 -0.71
CA VAL A 143 3.11 -19.42 -1.72
C VAL A 143 4.48 -20.03 -1.44
N SER A 144 4.75 -20.43 -0.20
CA SER A 144 6.00 -21.07 0.21
C SER A 144 6.01 -22.58 -0.10
N GLU A 145 4.83 -23.22 -0.06
CA GLU A 145 4.71 -24.69 -0.06
C GLU A 145 4.14 -25.27 -1.34
N ARG A 146 3.21 -24.59 -2.02
CA ARG A 146 2.57 -25.09 -3.26
C ARG A 146 3.47 -24.98 -4.48
N THR A 147 3.05 -25.48 -5.63
CA THR A 147 3.86 -25.32 -6.86
C THR A 147 4.04 -23.83 -7.20
N LEU A 148 5.09 -23.49 -7.94
CA LEU A 148 5.32 -22.10 -8.35
C LEU A 148 4.15 -21.55 -9.20
N LEU A 149 3.52 -22.42 -10.00
CA LEU A 149 2.31 -22.07 -10.77
C LEU A 149 1.17 -21.63 -9.85
N GLU A 150 0.85 -22.41 -8.83
CA GLU A 150 -0.19 -22.08 -7.85
C GLU A 150 0.15 -20.81 -7.07
N ALA A 151 1.42 -20.66 -6.65
CA ALA A 151 1.89 -19.49 -5.93
C ALA A 151 1.70 -18.20 -6.76
N ILE A 152 2.05 -18.21 -8.06
CA ILE A 152 1.83 -17.06 -8.96
C ILE A 152 0.34 -16.87 -9.24
N ALA A 153 -0.41 -17.94 -9.53
CA ALA A 153 -1.84 -17.88 -9.83
C ALA A 153 -2.66 -17.27 -8.68
N SER A 154 -2.26 -17.50 -7.43
CA SER A 154 -2.89 -16.90 -6.25
C SER A 154 -2.81 -15.36 -6.19
N SER A 155 -1.95 -14.72 -6.99
CA SER A 155 -1.90 -13.25 -7.10
C SER A 155 -2.99 -12.67 -8.02
N LEU A 156 -3.61 -13.49 -8.88
CA LEU A 156 -4.50 -13.06 -9.96
C LEU A 156 -5.80 -12.36 -9.52
N THR A 157 -6.11 -12.32 -8.22
CA THR A 157 -7.12 -11.40 -7.69
C THR A 157 -6.88 -9.93 -8.05
N GLU A 158 -5.64 -9.58 -8.43
CA GLU A 158 -5.29 -8.25 -8.92
C GLU A 158 -5.99 -7.87 -10.22
N MET A 159 -6.42 -8.84 -11.04
CA MET A 159 -7.26 -8.58 -12.23
C MET A 159 -8.57 -7.87 -11.89
N PHE A 160 -9.03 -7.98 -10.65
CA PHE A 160 -10.30 -7.42 -10.17
C PHE A 160 -10.10 -6.17 -9.29
N SER A 161 -8.85 -5.79 -9.02
CA SER A 161 -8.52 -4.71 -8.09
C SER A 161 -8.83 -3.30 -8.60
N PRO A 162 -8.64 -2.94 -9.89
CA PRO A 162 -8.91 -1.58 -10.35
C PRO A 162 -10.37 -1.14 -10.15
N THR A 163 -11.33 -1.99 -10.53
CA THR A 163 -12.77 -1.70 -10.39
C THR A 163 -13.16 -1.47 -8.93
N ILE A 164 -12.74 -2.36 -8.02
CA ILE A 164 -13.11 -2.25 -6.61
C ILE A 164 -12.44 -1.06 -5.91
N ILE A 165 -11.23 -0.66 -6.32
CA ILE A 165 -10.53 0.50 -5.76
C ILE A 165 -11.30 1.77 -6.13
N SER A 166 -11.64 1.94 -7.41
CA SER A 166 -12.40 3.10 -7.88
C SER A 166 -13.77 3.21 -7.19
N GLU A 167 -14.52 2.11 -7.13
CA GLU A 167 -15.81 2.06 -6.43
C GLU A 167 -15.68 2.37 -4.94
N ARG A 168 -14.67 1.80 -4.26
CA ARG A 168 -14.43 2.02 -2.83
C ARG A 168 -14.05 3.45 -2.51
N VAL A 169 -13.12 4.05 -3.26
CA VAL A 169 -12.69 5.44 -3.03
C VAL A 169 -13.87 6.38 -3.21
N ALA A 170 -14.65 6.22 -4.29
CA ALA A 170 -15.84 7.02 -4.52
C ALA A 170 -16.90 6.85 -3.43
N GLY A 171 -17.19 5.62 -3.02
CA GLY A 171 -18.18 5.32 -1.97
C GLY A 171 -17.76 5.83 -0.60
N MET A 172 -16.49 5.66 -0.22
CA MET A 172 -16.00 6.09 1.09
C MET A 172 -16.01 7.62 1.24
N LEU A 173 -15.53 8.37 0.24
CA LEU A 173 -15.53 9.85 0.29
C LEU A 173 -16.96 10.42 0.32
N LYS A 174 -17.89 9.77 -0.37
CA LYS A 174 -19.27 10.24 -0.44
C LYS A 174 -20.01 10.03 0.88
N ASN A 175 -19.72 8.92 1.57
CA ASN A 175 -20.61 8.44 2.62
C ASN A 175 -20.03 8.50 4.05
N TYR A 176 -18.71 8.71 4.22
CA TYR A 176 -18.10 8.84 5.54
C TYR A 176 -17.44 10.21 5.69
N ASP A 177 -18.07 11.09 6.47
CA ASP A 177 -17.59 12.45 6.75
C ASP A 177 -16.22 12.48 7.46
N PHE A 178 -15.88 11.43 8.20
CA PHE A 178 -14.60 11.25 8.88
C PHE A 178 -13.48 10.72 7.96
N ILE A 179 -13.75 10.44 6.68
CA ILE A 179 -12.74 10.02 5.70
C ILE A 179 -12.42 11.18 4.75
N THR A 180 -11.16 11.60 4.72
CA THR A 180 -10.71 12.73 3.90
C THR A 180 -10.12 12.28 2.56
N LYS A 181 -10.01 13.20 1.60
CA LYS A 181 -9.30 12.94 0.34
C LYS A 181 -7.85 12.62 0.60
N GLU A 182 -7.21 13.28 1.55
CA GLU A 182 -5.83 13.05 1.96
C GLU A 182 -5.66 11.61 2.48
N THR A 183 -6.63 11.09 3.23
CA THR A 183 -6.67 9.70 3.69
C THR A 183 -6.76 8.70 2.53
N LEU A 184 -7.40 9.07 1.41
CA LEU A 184 -7.63 8.17 0.27
C LEU A 184 -6.77 8.43 -0.96
N ALA A 185 -6.07 9.57 -1.06
CA ALA A 185 -5.13 9.93 -2.14
C ALA A 185 -4.03 8.87 -2.28
N TYR A 186 -3.84 8.07 -1.23
CA TYR A 186 -3.19 6.77 -1.27
C TYR A 186 -3.54 5.92 -2.52
N PHE A 187 -4.83 5.63 -2.71
CA PHE A 187 -5.28 4.53 -3.57
C PHE A 187 -4.96 4.75 -5.05
N ASP A 188 -4.61 5.98 -5.45
CA ASP A 188 -4.33 6.39 -6.82
C ASP A 188 -3.17 5.61 -7.45
N LYS A 189 -2.05 5.38 -6.74
CA LYS A 189 -0.93 4.63 -7.34
C LYS A 189 -1.27 3.16 -7.59
N ARG A 190 -2.24 2.58 -6.88
CA ARG A 190 -2.58 1.16 -7.05
C ARG A 190 -3.33 0.89 -8.35
N LEU A 191 -3.98 1.91 -8.92
CA LEU A 191 -4.66 1.83 -10.22
C LEU A 191 -3.70 1.52 -11.37
N THR A 192 -2.43 1.92 -11.27
CA THR A 192 -1.40 1.61 -12.29
C THR A 192 -0.54 0.40 -11.93
N GLN A 193 -0.30 0.15 -10.64
CA GLN A 193 0.50 -0.99 -10.17
C GLN A 193 -0.22 -2.34 -10.38
N ALA A 194 -1.51 -2.44 -10.03
CA ALA A 194 -2.24 -3.71 -10.08
C ALA A 194 -2.38 -4.30 -11.50
N PRO A 195 -2.65 -3.52 -12.57
CA PRO A 195 -2.65 -4.05 -13.93
C PRO A 195 -1.30 -4.64 -14.36
N ARG A 196 -0.19 -3.90 -14.16
CA ARG A 196 1.18 -4.38 -14.46
C ARG A 196 1.46 -5.73 -13.80
N ASP A 197 1.09 -5.83 -12.53
CA ASP A 197 1.28 -7.00 -11.69
C ASP A 197 0.44 -8.21 -12.18
N ALA A 198 -0.81 -7.96 -12.56
CA ALA A 198 -1.74 -8.97 -13.06
C ALA A 198 -1.38 -9.48 -14.46
N ASP A 199 -0.95 -8.60 -15.37
CA ASP A 199 -0.60 -8.94 -16.75
C ASP A 199 0.54 -9.97 -16.78
N PHE A 200 1.58 -9.74 -15.97
CA PHE A 200 2.68 -10.70 -15.82
C PHE A 200 2.21 -12.06 -15.29
N ALA A 201 1.43 -12.06 -14.21
CA ALA A 201 0.97 -13.28 -13.59
C ALA A 201 0.05 -14.09 -14.52
N LEU A 202 -0.82 -13.42 -15.27
CA LEU A 202 -1.75 -14.05 -16.20
C LEU A 202 -1.02 -14.67 -17.38
N ASP A 203 -0.06 -13.95 -17.97
CA ASP A 203 0.80 -14.48 -19.02
C ASP A 203 1.62 -15.70 -18.53
N TYR A 204 2.19 -15.61 -17.32
CA TYR A 204 2.90 -16.75 -16.72
C TYR A 204 1.98 -17.96 -16.59
N VAL A 205 0.79 -17.80 -16.02
CA VAL A 205 -0.16 -18.92 -15.82
C VAL A 205 -0.58 -19.54 -17.16
N LYS A 206 -0.90 -18.71 -18.17
CA LYS A 206 -1.24 -19.20 -19.52
C LYS A 206 -0.13 -20.06 -20.12
N ARG A 207 1.12 -19.61 -20.03
CA ARG A 207 2.28 -20.33 -20.61
C ARG A 207 2.68 -21.59 -19.85
N HIS A 208 2.46 -21.64 -18.53
CA HIS A 208 2.99 -22.72 -17.68
C HIS A 208 1.93 -23.71 -17.21
N ALA A 209 0.63 -23.40 -17.30
CA ALA A 209 -0.45 -24.34 -17.04
C ALA A 209 -0.69 -25.24 -18.26
N THR A 210 0.28 -26.10 -18.58
CA THR A 210 0.34 -26.87 -19.84
C THR A 210 -0.48 -28.15 -19.85
N THR A 211 -1.05 -28.55 -18.70
CA THR A 211 -1.94 -29.70 -18.59
C THR A 211 -3.27 -29.29 -17.96
N PRO A 212 -4.35 -30.04 -18.20
CA PRO A 212 -5.65 -29.77 -17.58
C PRO A 212 -5.59 -29.74 -16.05
N GLU A 213 -4.77 -30.61 -15.45
CA GLU A 213 -4.55 -30.68 -14.00
C GLU A 213 -3.84 -29.42 -13.49
N MET A 214 -2.85 -28.91 -14.23
CA MET A 214 -2.16 -27.65 -13.89
C MET A 214 -3.09 -26.44 -14.03
N GLN A 215 -3.92 -26.39 -15.07
CA GLN A 215 -4.95 -25.35 -15.22
C GLN A 215 -5.93 -25.39 -14.05
N ARG A 216 -6.32 -26.59 -13.63
CA ARG A 216 -7.18 -26.76 -12.47
C ARG A 216 -6.51 -26.28 -11.18
N ALA A 217 -5.25 -26.65 -10.96
CA ALA A 217 -4.48 -26.17 -9.81
C ALA A 217 -4.36 -24.64 -9.78
N ALA A 218 -4.16 -23.98 -10.93
CA ALA A 218 -4.13 -22.52 -11.01
C ALA A 218 -5.50 -21.88 -10.66
N MET A 219 -6.60 -22.46 -11.15
CA MET A 219 -7.96 -22.02 -10.81
C MET A 219 -8.28 -22.23 -9.33
N ASP A 220 -7.88 -23.36 -8.77
CA ASP A 220 -8.08 -23.68 -7.35
C ASP A 220 -7.20 -22.78 -6.45
N ALA A 221 -5.99 -22.39 -6.90
CA ALA A 221 -5.16 -21.40 -6.21
C ALA A 221 -5.77 -19.99 -6.19
N LEU A 222 -6.40 -19.56 -7.30
CA LEU A 222 -7.16 -18.32 -7.32
C LEU A 222 -8.40 -18.40 -6.42
N THR A 223 -9.10 -19.53 -6.42
CA THR A 223 -10.24 -19.79 -5.52
C THR A 223 -9.80 -19.74 -4.04
N PHE A 224 -8.68 -20.37 -3.70
CA PHE A 224 -8.06 -20.28 -2.38
C PHE A 224 -7.80 -18.81 -1.99
N LYS A 225 -7.24 -18.00 -2.88
CA LYS A 225 -7.03 -16.58 -2.60
C LYS A 225 -8.35 -15.83 -2.36
N CYS A 226 -9.39 -16.11 -3.14
CA CYS A 226 -10.71 -15.55 -2.90
C CYS A 226 -11.23 -15.93 -1.50
N ASN A 227 -11.05 -17.18 -1.06
CA ASN A 227 -11.43 -17.63 0.27
C ASN A 227 -10.65 -16.90 1.37
N VAL A 228 -9.34 -16.71 1.22
CA VAL A 228 -8.52 -15.91 2.16
C VAL A 228 -9.11 -14.50 2.35
N LEU A 229 -9.53 -13.85 1.27
CA LEU A 229 -10.14 -12.52 1.34
C LEU A 229 -11.56 -12.56 1.92
N TRP A 230 -12.32 -13.60 1.61
CA TRP A 230 -13.70 -13.77 2.05
C TRP A 230 -13.77 -14.00 3.56
N THR A 231 -12.96 -14.93 4.09
CA THR A 231 -12.95 -15.27 5.52
C THR A 231 -12.51 -14.11 6.42
N GLN A 232 -11.63 -13.22 5.93
CA GLN A 232 -11.33 -11.98 6.64
C GLN A 232 -12.58 -11.10 6.83
N LEU A 233 -13.43 -11.02 5.80
CA LEU A 233 -14.67 -10.25 5.87
C LEU A 233 -15.77 -10.96 6.65
N ASP A 234 -15.83 -12.30 6.61
CA ASP A 234 -16.74 -13.08 7.47
C ASP A 234 -16.46 -12.77 8.94
N ALA A 235 -15.18 -12.79 9.35
CA ALA A 235 -14.77 -12.53 10.71
C ALA A 235 -15.08 -11.09 11.15
N LEU A 236 -14.83 -10.11 10.28
CA LEU A 236 -15.19 -8.71 10.54
C LEU A 236 -16.70 -8.53 10.69
N TYR A 237 -17.49 -9.16 9.81
CA TYR A 237 -18.94 -9.08 9.87
C TYR A 237 -19.47 -9.71 11.17
N PHE A 238 -19.00 -10.90 11.51
CA PHE A 238 -19.40 -11.61 12.73
C PHE A 238 -19.07 -10.79 13.99
N ALA A 239 -17.85 -10.28 14.09
CA ALA A 239 -17.35 -9.59 15.28
C ALA A 239 -17.93 -8.18 15.44
N TYR A 240 -18.10 -7.42 14.35
CA TYR A 240 -18.41 -5.99 14.44
C TYR A 240 -19.74 -5.58 13.79
N VAL A 241 -20.43 -6.46 13.08
CA VAL A 241 -21.74 -6.17 12.46
C VAL A 241 -22.86 -6.98 13.11
N ALA A 242 -22.89 -8.29 12.87
CA ALA A 242 -23.88 -9.19 13.44
C ALA A 242 -23.32 -10.62 13.53
N PRO A 243 -23.41 -11.27 14.70
CA PRO A 243 -24.11 -10.84 15.92
C PRO A 243 -23.37 -9.81 16.79
N GLY A 244 -22.15 -9.36 16.41
CA GLY A 244 -21.39 -8.39 17.20
C GLY A 244 -20.58 -9.05 18.32
N MET A 245 -20.12 -10.28 18.11
CA MET A 245 -19.39 -11.06 19.11
C MET A 245 -17.88 -10.90 18.90
N ILE A 246 -17.30 -9.89 19.53
CA ILE A 246 -15.88 -9.57 19.43
C ILE A 246 -15.07 -10.63 20.22
N PRO A 247 -14.11 -11.36 19.60
CA PRO A 247 -13.26 -12.31 20.30
C PRO A 247 -12.38 -11.65 21.38
N PRO A 248 -11.93 -12.39 22.41
CA PRO A 248 -11.29 -11.81 23.61
C PRO A 248 -10.10 -10.88 23.37
N ASP A 249 -9.22 -11.21 22.42
CA ASP A 249 -8.00 -10.45 22.14
C ASP A 249 -8.18 -9.40 21.03
N ALA A 250 -9.34 -9.38 20.37
CA ALA A 250 -9.59 -8.47 19.26
C ALA A 250 -9.95 -7.07 19.78
N TRP A 251 -9.62 -6.06 18.98
CA TRP A 251 -9.85 -4.65 19.30
C TRP A 251 -11.29 -4.39 19.75
N GLN A 252 -11.43 -3.70 20.88
CA GLN A 252 -12.70 -3.18 21.37
C GLN A 252 -12.82 -1.67 21.10
N PRO A 253 -14.03 -1.15 20.82
CA PRO A 253 -14.25 0.29 20.66
C PRO A 253 -13.63 1.12 21.80
N GLY A 254 -12.78 2.08 21.45
CA GLY A 254 -12.05 2.94 22.39
C GLY A 254 -10.58 2.56 22.60
N GLU A 255 -10.20 1.30 22.36
CA GLU A 255 -8.81 0.86 22.54
C GLU A 255 -7.89 1.41 21.45
N GLY A 256 -6.67 1.78 21.83
CA GLY A 256 -5.63 2.17 20.87
C GLY A 256 -5.94 3.43 20.07
N LEU A 257 -6.94 4.22 20.47
CA LEU A 257 -7.30 5.48 19.84
C LEU A 257 -6.54 6.65 20.46
N VAL A 258 -6.29 7.69 19.68
CA VAL A 258 -5.85 9.00 20.19
C VAL A 258 -7.05 9.73 20.81
N ALA A 259 -6.83 10.54 21.85
CA ALA A 259 -7.90 11.30 22.49
C ALA A 259 -8.56 12.26 21.50
N GLU A 260 -9.90 12.28 21.42
CA GLU A 260 -10.63 13.21 20.54
C GLU A 260 -10.34 14.66 20.97
N GLY A 261 -9.77 15.45 20.07
CA GLY A 261 -9.31 16.82 20.36
C GLY A 261 -7.85 16.94 20.79
N ALA A 262 -7.13 15.84 20.96
CA ALA A 262 -5.68 15.89 20.94
C ALA A 262 -5.25 16.19 19.49
N PRO A 263 -4.47 17.25 19.22
CA PRO A 263 -3.85 17.38 17.91
C PRO A 263 -3.11 16.09 17.64
N ALA A 264 -3.30 15.50 16.45
CA ALA A 264 -2.59 14.31 15.98
C ALA A 264 -1.16 14.41 16.48
N ALA A 265 -0.78 13.54 17.43
CA ALA A 265 0.40 13.73 18.24
C ALA A 265 1.56 14.08 17.32
N ALA A 266 1.97 15.35 17.37
CA ALA A 266 3.15 15.80 16.67
C ALA A 266 4.27 14.90 17.18
N THR A 267 4.76 14.04 16.30
CA THR A 267 5.92 13.20 16.52
C THR A 267 6.96 14.02 17.28
N ALA A 268 7.27 13.59 18.50
CA ALA A 268 8.29 14.23 19.31
C ALA A 268 9.58 14.28 18.49
N GLY A 269 9.93 15.49 18.02
CA GLY A 269 11.17 15.77 17.30
C GLY A 269 11.08 16.09 15.81
N ALA A 270 9.92 16.48 15.23
CA ALA A 270 9.96 17.20 13.96
C ALA A 270 10.38 18.67 14.22
N PRO A 271 11.48 19.19 13.63
CA PRO A 271 11.76 20.62 13.70
C PRO A 271 10.59 21.38 13.06
N ALA A 272 10.18 22.48 13.68
CA ALA A 272 9.08 23.32 13.20
C ALA A 272 9.21 23.56 11.69
N ALA A 273 8.11 23.35 10.95
CA ALA A 273 8.09 23.53 9.50
C ALA A 273 8.64 24.91 9.10
N PHE A 274 9.45 24.94 8.04
CA PHE A 274 9.88 26.19 7.43
C PHE A 274 8.67 27.00 6.99
N SER A 275 8.81 28.32 7.02
CA SER A 275 7.84 29.32 6.61
C SER A 275 8.54 30.36 5.72
N GLY A 276 7.76 31.14 4.96
CA GLY A 276 8.30 32.18 4.06
C GLY A 276 9.23 33.20 4.74
N SER A 277 9.04 33.41 6.06
CA SER A 277 9.87 34.33 6.87
C SER A 277 11.19 33.74 7.36
N ASP A 278 11.42 32.43 7.21
CA ASP A 278 12.62 31.79 7.74
C ASP A 278 13.86 32.08 6.89
N VAL A 279 15.03 32.15 7.53
CA VAL A 279 16.29 32.58 6.92
C VAL A 279 17.27 31.40 6.92
N PRO A 280 17.13 30.47 5.96
CA PRO A 280 17.90 29.24 5.96
C PRO A 280 19.40 29.50 5.84
N ARG A 281 20.20 28.69 6.54
CA ARG A 281 21.68 28.70 6.44
C ARG A 281 22.27 27.30 6.47
N LEU A 282 23.45 27.13 5.86
CA LEU A 282 24.19 25.88 5.97
C LEU A 282 24.95 25.80 7.31
N PRO A 283 24.78 24.70 8.08
CA PRO A 283 25.54 24.46 9.31
C PRO A 283 27.06 24.42 9.10
N ARG A 284 27.83 24.60 10.17
CA ARG A 284 29.29 24.42 10.12
C ARG A 284 29.65 23.02 9.63
N GLY A 285 30.50 22.94 8.61
CA GLY A 285 30.93 21.68 8.00
C GLY A 285 30.05 21.20 6.85
N VAL A 286 28.92 21.87 6.58
CA VAL A 286 28.08 21.60 5.41
C VAL A 286 28.40 22.58 4.28
N ARG A 287 28.67 22.08 3.08
CA ARG A 287 29.04 22.92 1.92
C ARG A 287 28.46 22.37 0.62
N LEU A 288 27.91 23.26 -0.20
CA LEU A 288 27.60 22.96 -1.60
C LEU A 288 28.90 22.90 -2.39
N ARG A 289 29.17 21.81 -3.09
CA ARG A 289 30.39 21.63 -3.90
C ARG A 289 30.06 20.96 -5.23
N TYR A 290 30.76 21.35 -6.29
CA TYR A 290 30.75 20.60 -7.54
C TYR A 290 31.69 19.39 -7.44
N ASP A 291 31.17 18.19 -7.71
CA ASP A 291 31.94 16.95 -7.77
C ASP A 291 32.34 16.69 -9.23
N GLU A 292 33.64 16.81 -9.53
CA GLU A 292 34.18 16.63 -10.87
C GLU A 292 34.09 15.19 -11.39
N VAL A 293 34.04 14.21 -10.49
CA VAL A 293 33.93 12.78 -10.86
C VAL A 293 32.49 12.44 -11.23
N ARG A 294 31.52 12.99 -10.51
CA ARG A 294 30.09 12.77 -10.77
C ARG A 294 29.50 13.76 -11.76
N VAL A 295 30.24 14.81 -12.11
CA VAL A 295 29.83 15.90 -13.02
C VAL A 295 28.52 16.55 -12.54
N LYS A 296 28.35 16.73 -11.22
CA LYS A 296 27.15 17.33 -10.61
C LYS A 296 27.46 18.03 -9.30
N HIS A 297 26.55 18.91 -8.86
CA HIS A 297 26.63 19.52 -7.53
C HIS A 297 26.13 18.54 -6.46
N VAL A 298 26.82 18.55 -5.33
CA VAL A 298 26.48 17.76 -4.15
C VAL A 298 26.52 18.63 -2.91
N LEU A 299 25.72 18.28 -1.91
CA LEU A 299 25.83 18.85 -0.57
C LEU A 299 26.71 17.93 0.27
N LEU A 300 27.88 18.42 0.68
CA LEU A 300 28.80 17.70 1.54
C LEU A 300 28.50 18.03 2.99
N ALA A 301 28.32 17.02 3.82
CA ALA A 301 28.24 17.09 5.27
C ALA A 301 29.38 16.23 5.88
N PRO A 302 29.74 16.40 7.16
CA PRO A 302 30.92 15.75 7.77
C PRO A 302 31.00 14.22 7.59
N GLU A 303 29.86 13.52 7.50
CA GLU A 303 29.79 12.06 7.37
C GLU A 303 28.97 11.59 6.16
N ARG A 304 28.41 12.50 5.35
CA ARG A 304 27.42 12.18 4.31
C ARG A 304 27.56 13.10 3.09
N THR A 305 27.25 12.57 1.92
CA THR A 305 27.12 13.34 0.68
C THR A 305 25.71 13.19 0.14
N PHE A 306 25.07 14.31 -0.20
CA PHE A 306 23.73 14.32 -0.78
C PHE A 306 23.82 14.76 -2.24
N ASP A 307 23.30 13.92 -3.12
CA ASP A 307 23.14 14.28 -4.52
C ASP A 307 21.99 15.28 -4.66
N LEU A 308 22.17 16.29 -5.53
CA LEU A 308 21.21 17.35 -5.76
C LEU A 308 20.76 17.34 -7.21
N ASP A 309 19.49 17.67 -7.45
CA ASP A 309 19.01 18.06 -8.77
C ASP A 309 19.25 19.55 -9.03
N ASP A 310 19.03 20.00 -10.27
CA ASP A 310 19.32 21.38 -10.67
C ASP A 310 18.47 22.41 -9.91
N ASN A 311 17.26 22.05 -9.50
CA ASN A 311 16.35 22.92 -8.74
C ASN A 311 16.88 23.13 -7.31
N ALA A 312 17.26 22.05 -6.63
CA ALA A 312 17.85 22.10 -5.30
C ALA A 312 19.16 22.89 -5.29
N VAL A 313 19.96 22.79 -6.36
CA VAL A 313 21.18 23.59 -6.53
C VAL A 313 20.87 25.08 -6.67
N ALA A 314 19.87 25.44 -7.48
CA ALA A 314 19.47 26.83 -7.66
C ALA A 314 19.02 27.47 -6.34
N VAL A 315 18.24 26.74 -5.55
CA VAL A 315 17.79 27.19 -4.22
C VAL A 315 18.97 27.30 -3.25
N LEU A 316 19.79 26.25 -3.12
CA LEU A 316 20.90 26.21 -2.15
C LEU A 316 22.01 27.23 -2.46
N LYS A 317 22.15 27.69 -3.70
CA LYS A 317 23.04 28.82 -4.05
C LYS A 317 22.60 30.15 -3.43
N LEU A 318 21.32 30.29 -3.11
CA LEU A 318 20.74 31.49 -2.49
C LEU A 318 20.59 31.36 -0.97
N VAL A 319 20.91 30.19 -0.40
CA VAL A 319 20.93 29.94 1.05
C VAL A 319 22.25 30.46 1.62
N ASP A 320 22.22 31.70 2.09
CA ASP A 320 23.37 32.41 2.65
C ASP A 320 23.22 32.79 4.12
N GLY A 321 22.07 32.45 4.74
CA GLY A 321 21.72 32.86 6.09
C GLY A 321 21.33 34.34 6.22
N GLN A 322 21.03 35.01 5.11
CA GLN A 322 20.55 36.40 5.07
C GLN A 322 19.19 36.51 4.39
N ASN A 323 18.97 35.77 3.30
CA ASN A 323 17.71 35.80 2.57
C ASN A 323 16.65 34.89 3.19
N SER A 324 15.43 35.41 3.32
CA SER A 324 14.28 34.59 3.72
C SER A 324 13.82 33.66 2.59
N VAL A 325 13.07 32.61 2.93
CA VAL A 325 12.50 31.68 1.93
C VAL A 325 11.68 32.42 0.87
N SER A 326 10.82 33.37 1.26
CA SER A 326 10.06 34.20 0.30
C SER A 326 10.94 35.10 -0.58
N GLN A 327 12.09 35.56 -0.07
CA GLN A 327 13.05 36.34 -0.88
C GLN A 327 13.76 35.43 -1.89
N ILE A 328 14.17 34.24 -1.48
CA ILE A 328 14.75 33.21 -2.36
C ILE A 328 13.75 32.86 -3.47
N ALA A 329 12.48 32.60 -3.13
CA ALA A 329 11.43 32.29 -4.09
C ALA A 329 11.21 33.42 -5.10
N ARG A 330 11.25 34.69 -4.65
CA ARG A 330 11.13 35.86 -5.53
C ARG A 330 12.31 35.98 -6.50
N THR A 331 13.53 35.77 -6.02
CA THR A 331 14.74 35.81 -6.86
C THR A 331 14.71 34.70 -7.91
N LEU A 332 14.29 33.49 -7.54
CA LEU A 332 14.12 32.38 -8.49
C LEU A 332 12.98 32.66 -9.47
N GLY A 333 11.85 33.20 -9.02
CA GLY A 333 10.73 33.58 -9.90
C GLY A 333 11.12 34.59 -10.97
N GLN A 334 11.97 35.56 -10.62
CA GLN A 334 12.54 36.50 -11.59
C GLN A 334 13.54 35.84 -12.55
N THR A 335 14.33 34.89 -12.06
CA THR A 335 15.37 34.21 -12.86
C THR A 335 14.77 33.25 -13.89
N TYR A 336 13.67 32.58 -13.51
CA TYR A 336 13.05 31.51 -14.30
C TYR A 336 11.69 31.90 -14.89
N ASP A 337 11.28 33.17 -14.79
CA ASP A 337 10.00 33.70 -15.27
C ASP A 337 8.79 32.87 -14.77
N ALA A 338 8.74 32.66 -13.45
CA ALA A 338 7.75 31.82 -12.79
C ALA A 338 7.16 32.51 -11.55
N ASP A 339 5.94 32.11 -11.17
CA ASP A 339 5.23 32.68 -10.02
C ASP A 339 5.98 32.38 -8.70
N PRO A 340 6.43 33.42 -7.96
CA PRO A 340 7.09 33.24 -6.68
C PRO A 340 6.28 32.44 -5.65
N ALA A 341 4.94 32.49 -5.69
CA ALA A 341 4.10 31.75 -4.76
C ALA A 341 4.15 30.23 -5.02
N VAL A 342 4.26 29.83 -6.29
CA VAL A 342 4.42 28.43 -6.69
C VAL A 342 5.81 27.92 -6.28
N ILE A 343 6.85 28.71 -6.54
CA ILE A 343 8.21 28.38 -6.12
C ILE A 343 8.32 28.28 -4.60
N GLU A 344 7.71 29.21 -3.86
CA GLU A 344 7.71 29.18 -2.40
C GLU A 344 7.07 27.89 -1.86
N ALA A 345 5.92 27.48 -2.42
CA ALA A 345 5.27 26.24 -2.05
C ALA A 345 6.14 24.99 -2.31
N ASP A 346 6.94 25.00 -3.37
CA ASP A 346 7.82 23.88 -3.75
C ASP A 346 9.12 23.81 -2.92
N ILE A 347 9.71 24.97 -2.57
CA ILE A 347 10.98 24.99 -1.80
C ILE A 347 10.77 24.70 -0.31
N LEU A 348 9.59 25.00 0.25
CA LEU A 348 9.31 24.81 1.68
C LEU A 348 9.45 23.34 2.13
N PRO A 349 8.84 22.34 1.46
CA PRO A 349 9.06 20.92 1.76
C PRO A 349 10.52 20.50 1.58
N MET A 350 11.20 21.02 0.55
CA MET A 350 12.59 20.69 0.27
C MET A 350 13.53 21.15 1.40
N LEU A 351 13.41 22.41 1.84
CA LEU A 351 14.21 22.97 2.93
C LEU A 351 13.91 22.26 4.27
N ALA A 352 12.63 21.94 4.53
CA ALA A 352 12.24 21.14 5.69
C ALA A 352 12.92 19.76 5.69
N GLY A 353 12.97 19.07 4.54
CA GLY A 353 13.65 17.79 4.40
C GLY A 353 15.17 17.87 4.63
N LEU A 354 15.83 18.95 4.19
CA LEU A 354 17.25 19.18 4.45
C LEU A 354 17.53 19.51 5.92
N ALA A 355 16.64 20.25 6.58
CA ALA A 355 16.76 20.56 7.99
C ALA A 355 16.55 19.34 8.90
N GLN A 356 15.60 18.46 8.57
CA GLN A 356 15.43 17.17 9.25
C GLN A 356 16.70 16.31 9.18
N LYS A 357 17.42 16.38 8.06
CA LYS A 357 18.71 15.68 7.87
C LYS A 357 19.88 16.38 8.57
N ARG A 358 19.64 17.50 9.28
CA ARG A 358 20.63 18.35 9.97
C ARG A 358 21.70 18.92 9.03
N VAL A 359 21.33 19.19 7.79
CA VAL A 359 22.22 19.82 6.79
C VAL A 359 21.75 21.22 6.37
N LEU A 360 20.72 21.73 7.04
CA LEU A 360 20.21 23.08 6.91
C LEU A 360 19.72 23.55 8.29
N GLU A 361 20.02 24.79 8.65
CA GLU A 361 19.53 25.48 9.85
C GLU A 361 18.53 26.57 9.47
N ARG A 362 17.64 26.89 10.42
CA ARG A 362 16.60 27.90 10.31
C ARG A 362 17.09 29.30 10.69
#